data_AF-A0A6G3XD96-F1
#
_entry.id   AF-A0A6G3XD96-F1
#
_cell.length_a   1.000
_cell.length_b   1.000
_cell.length_c   1.000
_cell.angle_alpha   90.00
_cell.angle_beta   90.00
_cell.angle_gamma   90.00
#
_symmetry.space_group_name_H-M   'P 1'
#
loop_
_entity.id
_entity.type
_entity.pdbx_description
1 polymer ?
#
loop_
_entity_poly.entity_id
_entity_poly.type
_entity_poly.pdbx_seq_one_letter_code
_entity_poly.pdbx_strand_id
1 'polypeptide(L)'
;MDTDALTADLLRELRATRPYPALSLTMPTHRKAPDNAQDPVRLRNLVAEAGHRLDADPQVSREVRAALVGQLERAAAEVDPRGA
;
A
#
# COMPACT_ATOMS: atom_id res chain seq x y z
N MET A 1 -8.64 11.82 6.36
CA MET A 1 -8.76 10.48 6.97
C MET A 1 -9.31 10.66 8.36
N ASP A 2 -10.45 10.04 8.69
CA ASP A 2 -10.91 10.01 10.08
C ASP A 2 -9.88 9.24 10.90
N THR A 3 -9.15 9.95 11.75
CA THR A 3 -8.20 9.36 12.70
C THR A 3 -8.88 8.39 13.68
N ASP A 4 -10.22 8.45 13.76
CA ASP A 4 -11.10 7.55 14.52
C ASP A 4 -11.27 6.15 13.88
N ALA A 5 -10.70 5.90 12.70
CA ALA A 5 -10.85 4.63 11.99
C ALA A 5 -10.03 3.46 12.61
N LEU A 6 -9.05 3.73 13.47
CA LEU A 6 -8.18 2.70 14.09
C LEU A 6 -8.83 2.05 15.33
N THR A 7 -9.94 1.35 15.13
CA THR A 7 -10.62 0.65 16.24
C THR A 7 -9.81 -0.55 16.73
N ALA A 8 -10.04 -0.96 17.98
CA ALA A 8 -9.39 -2.16 18.54
C ALA A 8 -9.70 -3.43 17.73
N ASP A 9 -10.88 -3.51 17.12
CA ASP A 9 -11.29 -4.62 16.27
C ASP A 9 -10.53 -4.62 14.94
N LEU A 10 -10.43 -3.46 14.27
CA LEU A 10 -9.63 -3.32 13.06
C LEU A 10 -8.17 -3.66 13.31
N LEU A 11 -7.60 -3.20 14.43
CA LEU A 11 -6.23 -3.54 14.82
C LEU A 11 -6.05 -5.05 15.04
N ARG A 12 -7.07 -5.74 15.57
CA ARG A 12 -7.04 -7.19 15.73
C ARG A 12 -7.06 -7.90 14.38
N GLU A 13 -7.88 -7.43 13.43
CA GLU A 13 -7.92 -7.95 12.06
C GLU A 13 -6.61 -7.71 11.29
N LEU A 14 -6.01 -6.52 11.43
CA LEU A 14 -4.72 -6.20 10.82
C LEU A 14 -3.60 -7.10 11.36
N ARG A 15 -3.66 -7.51 12.63
CA ARG A 15 -2.69 -8.41 13.27
C ARG A 15 -2.92 -9.89 12.99
N ALA A 16 -4.02 -10.27 12.35
CA ALA A 16 -4.28 -11.66 12.02
C ALA A 16 -3.19 -12.21 11.08
N THR A 17 -2.77 -13.47 11.33
CA THR A 17 -1.77 -14.15 10.49
C THR A 17 -2.31 -14.29 9.07
N ARG A 18 -1.57 -13.77 8.10
CA ARG A 18 -1.86 -13.94 6.67
C ARG A 18 -0.86 -14.90 6.05
N PRO A 19 -1.30 -15.83 5.18
CA PRO A 19 -0.37 -16.67 4.43
C PRO A 19 0.51 -15.80 3.53
N TYR A 20 1.69 -16.32 3.21
CA TYR A 20 2.59 -15.67 2.28
C TYR A 20 2.00 -15.63 0.85
N PRO A 21 2.17 -14.54 0.08
CA PRO A 21 2.79 -13.26 0.46
C PRO A 21 1.79 -12.30 1.13
N ALA A 22 2.25 -11.65 2.21
CA ALA A 22 1.55 -10.55 2.87
C ALA A 22 2.35 -9.26 2.73
N LEU A 23 1.71 -8.17 2.33
CA LEU A 23 2.36 -6.91 1.98
C LEU A 23 1.90 -5.79 2.92
N SER A 24 2.83 -4.91 3.27
CA SER A 24 2.54 -3.66 3.97
C SER A 24 3.41 -2.57 3.35
N LEU A 25 2.75 -1.50 2.86
CA LEU A 25 3.40 -0.37 2.23
C LEU A 25 3.28 0.83 3.17
N THR A 26 4.42 1.42 3.52
CA THR A 26 4.50 2.62 4.35
C THR A 26 5.34 3.66 3.66
N MET A 27 4.87 4.90 3.61
CA MET A 27 5.62 6.03 3.06
C MET A 27 5.48 7.28 3.95
N PRO A 28 6.50 8.13 4.03
CA PRO A 28 6.34 9.47 4.59
C PRO A 28 5.49 10.34 3.66
N THR A 29 4.65 11.20 4.23
CA THR A 29 3.86 12.22 3.53
C THR A 29 4.29 13.63 3.96
N HIS A 30 3.98 14.62 3.13
CA HIS A 30 4.26 16.03 3.41
C HIS A 30 2.93 16.76 3.70
N ARG A 31 2.89 17.51 4.79
CA ARG A 31 1.64 18.22 5.21
C ARG A 31 1.32 19.47 4.40
N LYS A 32 2.31 20.05 3.70
CA LYS A 32 2.18 21.37 3.06
C LYS A 32 2.68 21.34 1.62
N ALA A 33 2.06 22.18 0.80
CA ALA A 33 2.58 22.53 -0.51
C ALA A 33 3.91 23.32 -0.37
N PRO A 34 4.83 23.21 -1.34
CA PRO A 34 4.69 22.45 -2.59
C PRO A 34 5.01 20.95 -2.45
N ASP A 35 5.64 20.52 -1.35
CA ASP A 35 6.22 19.18 -1.25
C ASP A 35 5.19 18.06 -1.28
N ASN A 36 3.96 18.28 -0.81
CA ASN A 36 2.89 17.28 -0.86
C ASN A 36 2.45 16.90 -2.29
N ALA A 37 2.78 17.72 -3.29
CA ALA A 37 2.49 17.42 -4.69
C ALA A 37 3.18 16.14 -5.17
N GLN A 38 4.28 15.74 -4.53
CA GLN A 38 5.05 14.54 -4.89
C GLN A 38 4.49 13.24 -4.28
N ASP A 39 3.67 13.32 -3.23
CA ASP A 39 3.24 12.13 -2.49
C ASP A 39 2.42 11.14 -3.33
N PRO A 40 1.51 11.58 -4.25
CA PRO A 40 0.86 10.65 -5.18
C PRO A 40 1.84 9.93 -6.10
N VAL A 41 2.91 10.59 -6.53
CA VAL A 41 3.95 9.98 -7.37
C VAL A 41 4.76 8.98 -6.55
N ARG A 42 5.12 9.32 -5.30
CA ARG A 42 5.80 8.41 -4.38
C ARG A 42 4.98 7.15 -4.12
N LEU A 43 3.67 7.28 -3.91
CA LEU A 43 2.77 6.12 -3.74
C LEU A 43 2.77 5.20 -4.95
N ARG A 44 2.64 5.76 -6.17
CA ARG A 44 2.69 4.99 -7.42
C ARG A 44 4.01 4.24 -7.58
N ASN A 45 5.14 4.91 -7.29
CA ASN A 45 6.46 4.30 -7.35
C ASN A 45 6.60 3.17 -6.31
N LEU A 46 6.05 3.34 -5.12
CA LEU A 46 6.07 2.32 -4.06
C LEU A 46 5.25 1.07 -4.45
N VAL A 47 4.09 1.25 -5.11
CA VAL A 47 3.30 0.12 -5.65
C VAL A 47 4.06 -0.60 -6.75
N ALA A 48 4.71 0.13 -7.66
CA ALA A 48 5.54 -0.46 -8.71
C ALA A 48 6.70 -1.28 -8.12
N GLU A 49 7.40 -0.73 -7.13
CA GLU A 49 8.49 -1.41 -6.42
C GLU A 49 7.99 -2.69 -5.72
N ALA A 50 6.82 -2.67 -5.08
CA ALA A 50 6.22 -3.87 -4.51
C ALA A 50 5.94 -4.93 -5.59
N GLY A 51 5.44 -4.50 -6.75
CA GLY A 51 5.23 -5.37 -7.91
C GLY A 51 6.53 -5.98 -8.46
N HIS A 52 7.64 -5.24 -8.45
CA HIS A 52 8.96 -5.74 -8.85
C HIS A 52 9.52 -6.75 -7.84
N ARG A 53 9.37 -6.50 -6.54
CA ARG A 53 9.81 -7.44 -5.49
C ARG A 53 9.06 -8.77 -5.55
N LEU A 54 7.75 -8.73 -5.80
CA LEU A 54 6.95 -9.93 -6.00
C LEU A 54 7.36 -10.69 -7.27
N ASP A 55 7.80 -9.99 -8.33
CA ASP A 55 8.25 -10.62 -9.57
C ASP A 55 9.59 -11.33 -9.41
N ALA A 56 10.47 -10.76 -8.58
CA ALA A 56 11.78 -11.33 -8.27
C ALA A 56 11.71 -12.50 -7.27
N ASP A 57 10.55 -12.74 -6.66
CA ASP A 57 10.38 -13.80 -5.68
C ASP A 57 9.96 -15.14 -6.34
N PRO A 58 10.81 -16.18 -6.28
CA PRO A 58 10.51 -17.47 -6.89
C PRO A 58 9.36 -18.24 -6.21
N GLN A 59 8.94 -17.85 -5.00
CA GLN A 59 7.81 -18.46 -4.28
C GLN A 59 6.47 -17.86 -4.65
N VAL A 60 6.45 -16.74 -5.41
CA VAL A 60 5.24 -16.04 -5.81
C VAL A 60 4.91 -16.38 -7.26
N SER A 61 3.73 -16.94 -7.51
CA SER A 61 3.29 -17.18 -8.89
C SER A 61 2.95 -15.87 -9.61
N ARG A 62 3.05 -15.87 -10.93
CA ARG A 62 2.70 -14.72 -11.77
C ARG A 62 1.25 -14.29 -11.56
N GLU A 63 0.33 -15.25 -11.38
CA GLU A 63 -1.09 -15.01 -11.14
C GLU A 63 -1.32 -14.35 -9.79
N VAL A 64 -0.67 -14.84 -8.73
CA VAL A 64 -0.74 -14.25 -7.38
C VAL A 64 -0.20 -12.83 -7.39
N ARG A 65 0.96 -12.61 -8.03
CA ARG A 65 1.53 -11.28 -8.22
C ARG A 65 0.55 -10.33 -8.92
N ALA A 66 -0.01 -10.75 -10.05
CA ALA A 66 -0.94 -9.92 -10.82
C ALA A 66 -2.18 -9.53 -10.01
N ALA A 67 -2.74 -10.48 -9.24
CA ALA A 67 -3.88 -10.23 -8.37
C ALA A 67 -3.55 -9.21 -7.26
N LEU A 68 -2.39 -9.34 -6.61
CA LEU A 68 -1.95 -8.44 -5.54
C LEU A 68 -1.63 -7.04 -6.05
N VAL A 69 -0.92 -6.93 -7.18
CA VAL A 69 -0.62 -5.63 -7.80
C VAL A 69 -1.92 -4.92 -8.20
N GLY A 70 -2.87 -5.63 -8.82
CA GLY A 70 -4.17 -5.04 -9.15
C GLY A 70 -4.98 -4.61 -7.92
N GLN A 71 -4.88 -5.33 -6.79
CA GLN A 71 -5.47 -4.88 -5.52
C GLN A 71 -4.79 -3.61 -4.98
N LEU A 72 -3.46 -3.54 -5.01
CA LEU A 72 -2.69 -2.38 -4.55
C LEU A 72 -2.97 -1.14 -5.42
N GLU A 73 -3.05 -1.30 -6.73
CA GLU A 73 -3.36 -0.19 -7.65
C GLU A 73 -4.76 0.39 -7.41
N ARG A 74 -5.76 -0.47 -7.17
CA ARG A 74 -7.12 -0.01 -6.79
C ARG A 74 -7.10 0.75 -5.47
N ALA A 75 -6.48 0.18 -4.44
CA ALA A 75 -6.37 0.84 -3.14
C ALA A 75 -5.63 2.18 -3.24
N ALA A 76 -4.55 2.25 -4.01
CA ALA A 76 -3.79 3.48 -4.22
C ALA A 76 -4.58 4.57 -4.98
N ALA A 77 -5.54 4.18 -5.83
CA ALA A 77 -6.42 5.12 -6.52
C ALA A 77 -7.47 5.75 -5.59
N GLU A 78 -7.83 5.08 -4.49
CA GLU A 78 -8.81 5.55 -3.50
C GLU A 78 -8.20 6.45 -2.41
N VAL A 79 -6.87 6.47 -2.28
CA VAL A 79 -6.16 7.26 -1.26
C VAL A 79 -5.68 8.59 -1.83
N ASP A 80 -5.99 9.69 -1.14
CA ASP A 80 -5.33 10.99 -1.37
C ASP A 80 -4.22 11.22 -0.32
N PRO A 81 -2.94 11.05 -0.67
CA PRO A 81 -1.86 11.22 0.28
C PRO A 81 -1.53 12.69 0.59
N ARG A 82 -2.12 13.66 -0.14
CA ARG A 82 -1.88 15.10 0.10
C ARG A 82 -2.59 15.63 1.35
N GLY A 83 -3.63 14.92 1.79
CA GLY A 83 -4.43 15.24 2.98
C GLY A 83 -4.09 14.40 4.20
N ALA A 84 -2.99 13.64 4.17
CA ALA A 84 -2.49 12.81 5.27
C ALA A 84 -1.66 13.60 6.30
#